data_AF-A0A6M4WSC7-F1
#
_entry.id   AF-A0A6M4WSC7-F1
#
_cell.length_a   1.000
_cell.length_b   1.000
_cell.length_c   1.000
_cell.angle_alpha   90.00
_cell.angle_beta   90.00
_cell.angle_gamma   90.00
#
_symmetry.space_group_name_H-M   'P 1'
#
loop_
_entity.id
_entity.type
_entity.pdbx_description
1 polymer ?
#
loop_
_entity_poly.entity_id
_entity_poly.type
_entity_poly.pdbx_seq_one_letter_code
_entity_poly.pdbx_strand_id
1 'polypeptide(L)'
;MINAVAPDATAFPHREAAYKAAWSIWWTDPAAEADSLRWMREFYHGVHAATGGVPVIDDVTDGCYVYYPDIDLREPKCTTSDVPWYELYYKGNYAKLQQIKKTYAPRNFSAGEYRSALSTVRCGQGSRAGSRPRTRSTAADSGKSEPPPK
;
A
#
# COMPACT_ATOMS: atom_id res chain seq x y z
N MET A 1 26.25 11.59 10.60
CA MET A 1 25.84 10.70 9.50
C MET A 1 24.79 9.72 10.04
N ILE A 2 23.78 9.35 9.26
CA ILE A 2 22.68 8.49 9.75
C ILE A 2 23.16 7.10 10.22
N ASN A 3 24.21 6.57 9.57
CA ASN A 3 24.82 5.26 9.85
C ASN A 3 25.79 5.27 11.04
N ALA A 4 26.11 6.44 11.62
CA ALA A 4 27.02 6.54 12.77
C ALA A 4 26.33 6.27 14.12
N VAL A 5 25.00 6.14 14.11
CA VAL A 5 24.19 5.87 15.31
C VAL A 5 23.88 4.38 15.35
N ALA A 6 24.04 3.75 16.53
CA ALA A 6 23.73 2.34 16.72
C ALA A 6 22.25 2.03 16.37
N PRO A 7 21.95 0.86 15.77
CA PRO A 7 20.59 0.47 15.36
C PRO A 7 19.53 0.52 16.48
N ASP A 8 19.91 0.30 17.74
CA ASP A 8 19.03 0.23 18.91
C ASP A 8 18.94 1.55 19.72
N ALA A 9 19.76 2.55 19.37
CA ALA A 9 19.81 3.83 20.06
C ALA A 9 18.55 4.70 19.80
N THR A 10 17.81 4.42 18.72
CA THR A 10 16.51 5.07 18.44
C THR A 10 15.49 4.06 17.93
N ALA A 11 14.24 4.48 17.75
CA ALA A 11 13.21 3.61 17.17
C ALA A 11 13.42 3.28 15.69
N PHE A 12 14.34 3.94 14.98
CA PHE A 12 14.65 3.70 13.57
C PHE A 12 15.92 2.83 13.45
N PRO A 13 15.78 1.53 13.10
CA PRO A 13 16.88 0.57 13.15
C PRO A 13 17.72 0.49 11.86
N HIS A 14 17.29 1.11 10.77
CA HIS A 14 17.93 0.95 9.45
C HIS A 14 19.13 1.87 9.30
N ARG A 15 20.29 1.39 9.77
CA ARG A 15 21.55 2.17 9.86
C ARG A 15 22.60 1.77 8.85
N GLU A 16 22.31 0.78 8.01
CA GLU A 16 23.28 0.22 7.05
C GLU A 16 22.85 0.46 5.60
N ALA A 17 21.57 0.76 5.36
CA ALA A 17 21.06 1.08 4.03
C ALA A 17 21.74 2.33 3.44
N ALA A 18 22.32 2.18 2.24
CA ALA A 18 22.89 3.29 1.48
C ALA A 18 21.81 4.17 0.80
N TYR A 19 20.66 3.59 0.47
CA TYR A 19 19.57 4.25 -0.26
C TYR A 19 18.20 3.90 0.33
N LYS A 20 17.21 4.76 0.06
CA LYS A 20 15.79 4.46 0.25
C LYS A 20 15.10 4.46 -1.10
N ALA A 21 14.38 3.39 -1.40
CA ALA A 21 13.52 3.30 -2.59
C ALA A 21 12.07 3.57 -2.18
N ALA A 22 11.36 4.36 -2.99
CA ALA A 22 9.94 4.60 -2.84
C ALA A 22 9.25 4.26 -4.17
N TRP A 23 8.31 3.32 -4.12
CA TRP A 23 7.53 2.90 -5.28
C TRP A 23 6.19 3.59 -5.24
N SER A 24 5.84 4.32 -6.29
CA SER A 24 4.60 5.07 -6.35
C SER A 24 4.14 5.19 -7.80
N ILE A 25 2.83 5.12 -7.99
CA ILE A 25 2.16 5.41 -9.25
C ILE A 25 1.00 6.34 -8.97
N TRP A 26 0.56 7.04 -10.01
CA TRP A 26 -0.53 7.98 -9.95
C TRP A 26 -1.50 7.67 -11.08
N TRP A 27 -2.79 7.75 -10.77
CA TRP A 27 -3.87 7.71 -11.75
C TRP A 27 -4.91 8.76 -11.38
N THR A 28 -5.66 9.24 -12.37
CA THR A 28 -6.70 10.26 -12.17
C THR A 28 -8.10 9.72 -12.38
N ASP A 29 -8.26 8.74 -13.27
CA ASP A 29 -9.53 8.06 -13.53
C ASP A 29 -9.81 7.01 -12.44
N PRO A 30 -10.87 7.14 -11.63
CA PRO A 30 -11.24 6.13 -10.64
C PRO A 30 -11.45 4.73 -11.22
N ALA A 31 -11.81 4.60 -12.51
CA ALA A 31 -11.96 3.30 -13.15
C ALA A 31 -10.62 2.55 -13.32
N ALA A 32 -9.49 3.27 -13.34
CA ALA A 32 -8.15 2.69 -13.45
C ALA A 32 -7.58 2.20 -12.10
N GLU A 33 -8.29 2.41 -10.98
CA GLU A 33 -7.80 2.10 -9.63
C GLU A 33 -7.38 0.63 -9.49
N ALA A 34 -8.24 -0.31 -9.93
CA ALA A 34 -7.99 -1.73 -9.77
C ALA A 34 -6.78 -2.19 -10.60
N ASP A 35 -6.64 -1.70 -11.83
CA ASP A 35 -5.51 -2.02 -12.71
C ASP A 35 -4.20 -1.41 -12.20
N SER A 36 -4.26 -0.17 -11.71
CA SER A 36 -3.10 0.53 -11.14
C SER A 36 -2.58 -0.21 -9.91
N LEU A 37 -3.46 -0.55 -8.98
CA LEU A 37 -3.10 -1.26 -7.76
C LEU A 37 -2.59 -2.67 -8.04
N ARG A 38 -3.19 -3.38 -9.02
CA ARG A 38 -2.65 -4.67 -9.48
C ARG A 38 -1.22 -4.51 -10.01
N TRP A 39 -1.01 -3.56 -10.92
CA TRP A 39 0.30 -3.34 -11.53
C TRP A 39 1.37 -3.00 -10.49
N MET A 40 1.07 -2.11 -9.54
CA MET A 40 2.02 -1.73 -8.49
C MET A 40 2.41 -2.93 -7.63
N ARG A 41 1.43 -3.77 -7.26
CA ARG A 41 1.66 -4.99 -6.47
C ARG A 41 2.53 -5.97 -7.24
N GLU A 42 2.17 -6.26 -8.49
CA GLU A 42 2.94 -7.17 -9.35
C GLU A 42 4.38 -6.68 -9.55
N PHE A 43 4.56 -5.38 -9.79
CA PHE A 43 5.87 -4.77 -9.92
C PHE A 43 6.68 -4.89 -8.62
N TYR A 44 6.11 -4.51 -7.48
CA TYR A 44 6.78 -4.58 -6.17
C TYR A 44 7.17 -6.01 -5.80
N HIS A 45 6.25 -6.96 -5.95
CA HIS A 45 6.53 -8.36 -5.71
C HIS A 45 7.56 -8.93 -6.69
N GLY A 46 7.55 -8.49 -7.95
CA GLY A 46 8.55 -8.86 -8.94
C GLY A 46 9.95 -8.41 -8.57
N VAL A 47 10.11 -7.18 -8.08
CA VAL A 47 11.40 -6.64 -7.60
C VAL A 47 11.95 -7.47 -6.44
N HIS A 48 11.07 -7.98 -5.57
CA HIS A 48 11.43 -8.74 -4.37
C HIS A 48 11.09 -10.24 -4.49
N ALA A 49 11.04 -10.79 -5.70
CA ALA A 49 10.56 -12.15 -5.92
C ALA A 49 11.40 -13.21 -5.21
N ALA A 50 12.72 -13.00 -5.11
CA ALA A 50 13.65 -13.91 -4.45
C ALA A 50 13.42 -14.05 -2.93
N THR A 51 12.76 -13.07 -2.32
CA THR A 51 12.53 -12.97 -0.87
C THR A 51 11.05 -13.08 -0.50
N GLY A 52 10.25 -13.70 -1.38
CA GLY A 52 8.82 -13.91 -1.17
C GLY A 52 7.95 -12.68 -1.44
N GLY A 53 8.49 -11.69 -2.18
CA GLY A 53 7.75 -10.53 -2.65
C GLY A 53 7.85 -9.29 -1.74
N VAL A 54 8.77 -9.27 -0.77
CA VAL A 54 9.03 -8.12 0.14
C VAL A 54 10.54 -7.97 0.39
N PRO A 55 11.05 -6.78 0.74
CA PRO A 55 12.46 -6.54 1.04
C PRO A 55 12.84 -7.14 2.41
N VAL A 56 13.02 -8.45 2.46
CA VAL A 56 13.52 -9.15 3.64
C VAL A 56 14.91 -8.61 3.99
N ILE A 57 15.18 -8.41 5.27
CA ILE A 57 16.48 -7.93 5.74
C ILE A 57 17.53 -9.00 5.44
N ASP A 58 18.47 -8.67 4.55
CA ASP A 58 19.55 -9.53 4.07
C ASP A 58 20.76 -8.68 3.60
N ASP A 59 21.65 -9.26 2.79
CA ASP A 59 22.83 -8.56 2.28
C ASP A 59 22.51 -7.45 1.25
N VAL A 60 21.28 -7.40 0.71
CA VAL A 60 20.86 -6.50 -0.36
C VAL A 60 19.88 -5.44 0.12
N THR A 61 18.90 -5.83 0.93
CA THR A 61 17.85 -4.95 1.43
C THR A 61 17.79 -4.93 2.94
N ASP A 62 17.36 -3.81 3.49
CA ASP A 62 17.37 -3.60 4.93
C ASP A 62 15.96 -3.52 5.52
N GLY A 63 14.91 -4.00 4.84
CA GLY A 63 13.52 -3.86 5.28
C GLY A 63 12.81 -2.63 4.72
N CYS A 64 11.84 -2.11 5.48
CA CYS A 64 10.92 -1.05 5.08
C CYS A 64 11.01 0.18 5.99
N TYR A 65 10.59 1.34 5.49
CA TYR A 65 10.58 2.58 6.25
C TYR A 65 9.16 2.96 6.67
N VAL A 66 8.89 3.08 7.99
CA VAL A 66 7.52 3.26 8.54
C VAL A 66 6.77 4.47 8.00
N TYR A 67 7.47 5.51 7.54
CA TYR A 67 6.84 6.68 6.91
C TYR A 67 6.30 6.40 5.50
N TYR A 68 6.65 5.25 4.91
CA TYR A 68 6.04 4.68 3.71
C TYR A 68 5.25 3.43 4.12
N PRO A 69 4.09 3.60 4.79
CA PRO A 69 3.31 2.49 5.27
C PRO A 69 2.68 1.74 4.10
N ASP A 70 2.81 0.42 4.12
CA ASP A 70 2.15 -0.48 3.19
C ASP A 70 1.36 -1.53 3.98
N ILE A 71 0.05 -1.55 3.75
CA ILE A 71 -0.88 -2.48 4.40
C ILE A 71 -0.75 -3.90 3.86
N ASP A 72 -0.26 -4.06 2.63
CA ASP A 72 -0.17 -5.35 1.95
C ASP A 72 0.90 -6.24 2.61
N LEU A 73 1.92 -5.65 3.25
CA LEU A 73 2.94 -6.36 4.03
C LEU A 73 2.38 -7.18 5.21
N ARG A 74 1.18 -6.85 5.69
CA ARG A 74 0.50 -7.59 6.76
C ARG A 74 -0.45 -8.66 6.22
N GLU A 75 -0.84 -8.60 4.95
CA GLU A 75 -1.86 -9.45 4.37
C GLU A 75 -1.22 -10.72 3.78
N PRO A 76 -1.51 -11.92 4.32
CA PRO A 76 -0.90 -13.17 3.84
C PRO A 76 -1.20 -13.51 2.38
N LYS A 77 -2.21 -12.86 1.79
CA LYS A 77 -2.54 -13.02 0.36
C LYS A 77 -1.67 -12.18 -0.57
N CYS A 78 -0.97 -11.18 -0.04
CA CYS A 78 -0.09 -10.33 -0.84
C CYS A 78 1.35 -10.86 -0.84
N THR A 79 1.86 -11.31 0.29
CA THR A 79 3.25 -11.79 0.42
C THR A 79 3.33 -13.29 0.64
N THR A 80 4.42 -13.90 0.16
CA THR A 80 4.77 -15.30 0.44
C THR A 80 5.93 -15.41 1.43
N SER A 81 6.45 -14.29 1.92
CA SER A 81 7.49 -14.25 2.95
C SER A 81 6.92 -14.60 4.33
N ASP A 82 7.65 -15.41 5.08
CA ASP A 82 7.34 -15.73 6.48
C ASP A 82 7.75 -14.62 7.46
N VAL A 83 8.41 -13.56 6.97
CA VAL A 83 8.87 -12.44 7.80
C VAL A 83 7.68 -11.55 8.18
N PRO A 84 7.42 -11.35 9.48
CA PRO A 84 6.31 -10.50 9.90
C PRO A 84 6.58 -9.02 9.56
N TRP A 85 5.54 -8.29 9.16
CA TRP A 85 5.65 -6.87 8.76
C TRP A 85 6.42 -5.99 9.75
N TYR A 86 6.28 -6.23 11.06
CA TYR A 86 6.94 -5.42 12.08
C TYR A 86 8.45 -5.61 12.11
N GLU A 87 8.95 -6.76 11.65
CA GLU A 87 10.37 -7.02 11.55
C GLU A 87 10.97 -6.23 10.40
N LEU A 88 10.27 -6.16 9.26
CA LEU A 88 10.65 -5.31 8.12
C LEU A 88 10.80 -3.84 8.53
N TYR A 89 9.93 -3.32 9.41
CA TYR A 89 9.96 -1.90 9.81
C TYR A 89 10.80 -1.57 11.04
N TYR A 90 10.96 -2.51 11.97
CA TYR A 90 11.50 -2.22 13.29
C TYR A 90 12.63 -3.15 13.73
N LYS A 91 12.93 -4.20 12.97
CA LYS A 91 13.95 -5.21 13.33
C LYS A 91 13.81 -5.64 14.81
N GLY A 92 14.94 -5.82 15.50
CA GLY A 92 14.99 -6.11 16.93
C GLY A 92 14.37 -5.06 17.85
N ASN A 93 14.10 -3.83 17.37
CA ASN A 93 13.56 -2.77 18.22
C ASN A 93 12.06 -2.95 18.52
N TYR A 94 11.35 -3.84 17.79
CA TYR A 94 9.90 -4.01 17.94
C TYR A 94 9.48 -4.42 19.36
N ALA A 95 10.24 -5.31 20.02
CA ALA A 95 9.93 -5.76 21.38
C ALA A 95 9.94 -4.61 22.40
N LYS A 96 10.91 -3.70 22.29
CA LYS A 96 10.99 -2.48 23.12
C LYS A 96 9.81 -1.54 22.86
N LEU A 97 9.42 -1.40 21.58
CA LEU A 97 8.25 -0.60 21.21
C LEU A 97 6.95 -1.18 21.78
N GLN A 98 6.80 -2.50 21.79
CA GLN A 98 5.65 -3.17 22.41
C GLN A 98 5.61 -2.94 23.93
N GLN A 99 6.75 -2.97 24.62
CA GLN A 99 6.82 -2.66 26.05
C GLN A 99 6.41 -1.20 26.34
N ILE A 100 6.97 -0.24 25.60
CA ILE A 100 6.60 1.18 25.70
C ILE A 100 5.10 1.36 25.44
N LYS A 101 4.55 0.69 24.42
CA LYS A 101 3.12 0.73 24.11
C LYS A 101 2.26 0.26 25.30
N LYS A 102 2.66 -0.82 25.98
CA LYS A 102 1.95 -1.34 27.16
C LYS A 102 1.97 -0.35 28.32
N THR A 103 3.11 0.30 28.56
CA THR A 103 3.27 1.27 29.65
C THR A 103 2.44 2.53 29.44
N TYR A 104 2.48 3.11 28.24
CA TYR A 104 1.91 4.44 27.99
C TYR A 104 0.55 4.45 27.30
N ALA A 105 0.13 3.32 26.69
CA ALA A 105 -1.17 3.21 26.05
C ALA A 105 -1.86 1.86 26.35
N PRO A 106 -2.07 1.50 27.63
CA PRO A 106 -2.63 0.19 28.03
C PRO A 106 -4.06 -0.03 27.52
N ARG A 107 -4.84 1.06 27.34
CA ARG A 107 -6.22 1.02 26.82
C ARG A 107 -6.31 0.95 25.29
N ASN A 108 -5.17 0.94 24.60
CA ASN A 108 -5.04 0.72 23.16
C ASN A 108 -5.92 1.59 22.23
N PHE A 109 -6.26 2.81 22.66
CA PHE A 109 -7.13 3.72 21.90
C PHE A 109 -6.64 3.99 20.47
N SER A 110 -5.32 3.97 20.21
CA SER A 110 -4.74 4.25 18.89
C SER A 110 -4.69 3.05 17.92
N ALA A 111 -5.11 1.84 18.34
CA ALA A 111 -5.07 0.65 17.47
C ALA A 111 -6.33 0.52 16.59
N GLY A 112 -7.40 1.24 16.92
CA GLY A 112 -8.71 1.12 16.26
C GLY A 112 -8.84 1.93 14.97
N GLU A 113 -8.14 3.07 14.86
CA GLU A 113 -8.46 4.06 13.81
C GLU A 113 -7.79 3.77 12.46
N TYR A 114 -6.60 3.17 12.45
CA TYR A 114 -5.95 2.71 11.21
C TYR A 114 -6.61 1.48 10.56
N ARG A 115 -7.60 0.84 11.23
CA ARG A 115 -8.35 -0.30 10.65
C ARG A 115 -9.42 0.12 9.63
N SER A 116 -9.96 1.33 9.73
CA SER A 116 -11.18 1.71 9.01
C SER A 116 -10.89 2.39 7.66
N ALA A 117 -9.95 3.34 7.63
CA ALA A 117 -9.73 4.19 6.46
C ALA A 117 -9.01 3.51 5.28
N LEU A 118 -8.28 2.42 5.51
CA LEU A 118 -7.55 1.65 4.48
C LEU A 118 -8.23 0.33 4.11
N SER A 119 -9.45 0.11 4.58
CA SER A 119 -10.17 -1.17 4.39
C SER A 119 -10.66 -1.40 2.96
N THR A 120 -10.70 -0.37 2.11
CA THR A 120 -11.34 -0.43 0.79
C THR A 120 -10.48 -1.12 -0.28
N VAL A 121 -9.18 -1.30 -0.06
CA VAL A 121 -8.30 -1.96 -1.06
C VAL A 121 -7.33 -2.97 -0.43
N ARG A 122 -7.87 -4.07 0.11
CA ARG A 122 -7.04 -5.23 0.45
C ARG A 122 -6.73 -6.08 -0.78
N CYS A 123 -5.62 -6.82 -0.78
CA CYS A 123 -5.41 -7.89 -1.76
C CYS A 123 -6.66 -8.76 -1.91
N GLY A 124 -7.14 -8.88 -3.14
CA GLY A 124 -8.26 -9.74 -3.50
C GLY A 124 -9.66 -9.16 -3.18
N GLN A 125 -9.78 -7.94 -2.69
CA GLN A 125 -11.06 -7.22 -2.71
C GLN A 125 -11.06 -6.20 -3.85
N GLY A 126 -11.75 -6.54 -4.94
CA GLY A 126 -12.10 -5.56 -5.95
C GLY A 126 -12.93 -4.45 -5.31
N SER A 127 -12.65 -3.21 -5.70
CA SER A 127 -13.42 -2.03 -5.30
C SER A 127 -14.91 -2.31 -5.46
N ARG A 128 -15.69 -2.25 -4.37
CA ARG A 128 -17.14 -2.12 -4.47
C ARG A 128 -17.45 -0.69 -4.92
N ALA A 129 -17.09 -0.36 -6.15
CA ALA A 129 -17.61 0.79 -6.83
C ALA A 129 -19.12 0.56 -6.98
N GLY A 130 -19.91 1.33 -6.23
CA GLY A 130 -21.37 1.25 -6.25
C GLY A 130 -21.87 1.33 -7.68
N SER A 131 -22.58 0.29 -8.10
CA SER A 131 -23.27 0.23 -9.39
C SER A 131 -24.32 1.34 -9.45
N ARG A 132 -24.00 2.48 -10.07
CA ARG A 132 -25.04 3.39 -10.56
C ARG A 132 -25.65 2.76 -11.81
N PRO A 133 -26.99 2.68 -11.92
CA PRO A 133 -27.61 2.15 -13.13
C PRO A 133 -27.26 3.05 -14.31
N ARG A 134 -26.81 2.46 -15.43
CA ARG A 134 -26.74 3.16 -16.72
C ARG A 134 -28.15 3.62 -17.07
N THR A 135 -28.41 4.93 -16.99
CA THR A 135 -29.57 5.50 -17.66
C THR A 135 -29.34 5.39 -19.16
N ARG A 136 -30.27 4.71 -19.83
CA ARG A 136 -30.30 4.54 -21.29
C ARG A 136 -30.53 5.93 -21.90
N SER A 137 -29.53 6.48 -22.58
CA SER A 137 -29.74 7.66 -23.44
C SER A 137 -30.62 7.22 -24.62
N THR A 138 -31.83 7.75 -24.70
CA THR A 138 -32.68 7.64 -25.89
C THR A 138 -32.15 8.64 -26.92
N ALA A 139 -31.46 8.13 -27.94
CA ALA A 139 -31.19 8.89 -29.15
C ALA A 139 -32.52 9.16 -29.87
N ALA A 140 -32.74 10.43 -30.22
CA ALA A 140 -33.85 10.90 -31.03
C ALA A 140 -33.71 10.41 -32.48
N ASP A 141 -34.83 10.04 -33.10
CA ASP A 141 -34.92 9.66 -34.51
C ASP A 141 -35.98 10.49 -35.24
N SER A 142 -35.60 11.04 -36.40
CA SER A 142 -36.39 11.45 -37.59
C SER A 142 -37.49 12.54 -37.45
N GLY A 143 -37.76 13.46 -38.39
CA GLY A 143 -37.20 13.75 -39.72
C GLY A 143 -38.02 14.81 -40.52
N LYS A 144 -37.33 15.53 -41.44
CA LYS A 144 -37.68 16.02 -42.81
C LYS A 144 -38.82 17.01 -43.15
N SER A 145 -38.49 18.05 -43.96
CA SER A 145 -39.05 18.41 -45.33
C SER A 145 -38.73 19.89 -45.71
N GLU A 146 -37.79 20.22 -46.61
CA GLU A 146 -37.87 20.50 -48.09
C GLU A 146 -37.79 22.01 -48.47
N PRO A 147 -37.45 22.43 -49.72
CA PRO A 147 -36.45 23.48 -50.01
C PRO A 147 -36.95 24.68 -50.89
N PRO A 148 -36.16 25.38 -51.76
CA PRO A 148 -35.96 26.84 -51.77
C PRO A 148 -36.69 27.60 -52.92
N PRO A 149 -36.46 28.92 -53.15
CA PRO A 149 -35.62 29.28 -54.31
C PRO A 149 -34.82 30.61 -54.30
N LYS A 150 -33.77 30.61 -55.15
CA LYS A 150 -32.97 31.66 -55.81
C LYS A 150 -32.16 32.67 -55.00
#